data_AF-A0A363TAQ8-F1
#
_entry.id   AF-A0A363TAQ8-F1
#
_cell.length_a   1.000
_cell.length_b   1.000
_cell.length_c   1.000
_cell.angle_alpha   90.00
_cell.angle_beta   90.00
_cell.angle_gamma   90.00
#
_symmetry.space_group_name_H-M   'P 1'
#
loop_
_entity.id
_entity.type
_entity.pdbx_description
1 polymer ?
#
loop_
_entity_poly.entity_id
_entity_poly.type
_entity_poly.pdbx_seq_one_letter_code
_entity_poly.pdbx_strand_id
1 'polypeptide(L)'
;MHTHRNLLPMFILLVFALACSKTTPAPGTQSLQTPSPLATSEQSSSLETPQVSNATSTLASDASTATGNQPTIDSLVEGTLAFRNVKISLSTTQPDGSSTSLAAEIDANGDQHLLNTYPENPGLVFSEGMQSPPFNLELYVVGGVAYKPDEDGIFQVAETQEMSFTLKNAILSPDGPAFWLKVFPAGSLTSQGSELFGGFQAQKYAIQGTLYGQSVSGEIWVESSQQSLLGAEIDLPASLYGPQTEGSVHIHLQVEHSDISPIQPKLEALQATPAAAPGTSQGQVGTPAGSSLPADIPLYPEASILVDQSGIVVFQSIASVETVNQFYVDQLIAHGWEAQADPFNSSGTYYQAWTKDDRVLSVTIAPEGDKGSLISIGCEGCE
;
A
#
# COMPACT_ATOMS: atom_id res chain seq x y z
N MET A 1 -6.12 -55.40 -31.55
CA MET A 1 -5.83 -55.30 -33.00
C MET A 1 -6.78 -54.29 -33.62
N HIS A 2 -6.32 -53.06 -33.78
CA HIS A 2 -6.52 -52.18 -34.96
C HIS A 2 -6.09 -50.76 -34.56
N THR A 3 -4.83 -50.51 -34.85
CA THR A 3 -4.15 -49.22 -34.86
C THR A 3 -4.69 -48.36 -35.99
N HIS A 4 -5.13 -47.14 -35.71
CA HIS A 4 -5.09 -46.07 -36.70
C HIS A 4 -4.34 -44.86 -36.14
N ARG A 5 -3.21 -44.63 -36.80
CA ARG A 5 -2.14 -43.68 -36.58
C ARG A 5 -2.44 -42.50 -37.50
N ASN A 6 -2.89 -41.37 -36.98
CA ASN A 6 -3.04 -40.15 -37.78
C ASN A 6 -1.83 -39.23 -37.51
N LEU A 7 -0.87 -39.31 -38.44
CA LEU A 7 0.11 -38.26 -38.70
C LEU A 7 -0.59 -37.14 -39.49
N LEU A 8 -0.44 -35.89 -39.07
CA LEU A 8 -0.68 -34.71 -39.91
C LEU A 8 0.54 -33.77 -39.76
N PRO A 9 1.01 -33.13 -40.85
CA PRO A 9 2.39 -32.70 -40.97
C PRO A 9 2.63 -31.24 -40.54
N MET A 10 3.84 -31.07 -40.01
CA MET A 10 4.57 -29.83 -39.79
C MET A 10 4.67 -29.02 -41.09
N PHE A 11 3.98 -27.88 -41.17
CA PHE A 11 4.21 -26.86 -42.22
C PHE A 11 5.13 -25.77 -41.66
N ILE A 12 6.41 -25.89 -42.00
CA ILE A 12 7.40 -24.81 -41.89
C ILE A 12 7.16 -23.90 -43.11
N LEU A 13 6.81 -22.64 -42.87
CA LEU A 13 6.80 -21.62 -43.92
C LEU A 13 7.61 -20.42 -43.43
N LEU A 14 8.86 -20.42 -43.87
CA LEU A 14 9.86 -19.39 -43.71
C LEU A 14 9.81 -18.50 -44.96
N VAL A 15 9.35 -17.26 -44.84
CA VAL A 15 9.45 -16.25 -45.91
C VAL A 15 10.20 -15.05 -45.37
N PHE A 16 11.43 -14.91 -45.87
CA PHE A 16 12.22 -13.69 -45.84
C PHE A 16 11.52 -12.61 -46.68
N ALA A 17 11.32 -11.42 -46.10
CA ALA A 17 11.18 -10.19 -46.87
C ALA A 17 11.99 -9.09 -46.18
N LEU A 18 13.19 -8.85 -46.72
CA LEU A 18 13.93 -7.61 -46.53
C LEU A 18 13.19 -6.49 -47.26
N ALA A 19 12.88 -5.41 -46.55
CA ALA A 19 12.62 -4.11 -47.17
C ALA A 19 13.34 -3.02 -46.36
N CYS A 20 14.56 -2.71 -46.79
CA CYS A 20 15.26 -1.49 -46.42
C CYS A 20 14.53 -0.29 -47.06
N SER A 21 13.98 0.59 -46.24
CA SER A 21 13.59 1.94 -46.68
C SER A 21 14.46 2.96 -45.98
N LYS A 22 15.53 3.37 -46.67
CA LYS A 22 16.33 4.54 -46.33
C LYS A 22 15.51 5.79 -46.64
N THR A 23 15.18 6.59 -45.64
CA THR A 23 14.62 7.93 -45.86
C THR A 23 15.77 8.94 -45.85
N THR A 24 16.01 9.49 -47.04
CA THR A 24 16.95 10.58 -47.33
C THR A 24 16.40 11.92 -46.77
N PRO A 25 17.26 12.77 -46.19
CA PRO A 25 16.87 14.09 -45.71
C PRO A 25 16.70 15.10 -46.85
N ALA A 26 15.63 15.92 -46.78
CA ALA A 26 15.40 17.04 -47.68
C ALA A 26 16.16 18.31 -47.21
N PRO A 27 16.55 19.21 -48.13
CA PRO A 27 17.42 20.35 -47.83
C PRO A 27 16.65 21.64 -47.52
N GLY A 28 17.23 22.42 -46.60
CA GLY A 28 17.34 23.88 -46.68
C GLY A 28 16.08 24.73 -46.59
N THR A 29 15.93 25.47 -45.48
CA THR A 29 15.29 26.80 -45.51
C THR A 29 16.03 27.74 -44.57
N GLN A 30 16.05 29.00 -44.98
CA GLN A 30 17.08 30.00 -44.75
C GLN A 30 17.03 30.69 -43.39
N SER A 31 18.23 31.09 -42.96
CA SER A 31 18.59 32.24 -42.12
C SER A 31 17.57 33.39 -42.06
N LEU A 32 17.23 33.81 -40.84
CA LEU A 32 16.95 35.19 -40.50
C LEU A 32 17.65 35.53 -39.18
N GLN A 33 18.74 36.28 -39.31
CA GLN A 33 19.44 36.98 -38.22
C GLN A 33 18.64 38.22 -37.84
N THR A 34 18.51 38.52 -36.55
CA THR A 34 18.26 39.88 -36.04
C THR A 34 18.84 39.98 -34.61
N PRO A 35 19.36 41.13 -34.17
CA PRO A 35 20.60 41.22 -33.41
C PRO A 35 20.45 41.37 -31.89
N SER A 36 21.56 41.11 -31.20
CA SER A 36 21.85 41.49 -29.81
C SER A 36 21.64 42.99 -29.55
N PRO A 37 21.10 43.36 -28.38
CA PRO A 37 21.42 44.63 -27.76
C PRO A 37 22.59 44.52 -26.78
N LEU A 38 23.31 45.63 -26.77
CA LEU A 38 24.59 45.93 -26.15
C LEU A 38 24.47 46.11 -24.62
N ALA A 39 25.58 45.87 -23.94
CA ALA A 39 25.81 46.07 -22.52
C ALA A 39 25.45 47.49 -22.03
N THR A 40 24.98 47.55 -20.78
CA THR A 40 25.13 48.74 -19.93
C THR A 40 25.72 48.28 -18.60
N SER A 41 26.97 48.67 -18.39
CA SER A 41 27.68 48.63 -17.12
C SER A 41 27.26 49.83 -16.27
N GLU A 42 26.76 49.57 -15.07
CA GLU A 42 26.80 50.55 -13.97
C GLU A 42 27.63 49.98 -12.82
N GLN A 43 28.44 50.89 -12.30
CA GLN A 43 29.56 50.74 -11.39
C GLN A 43 29.20 51.51 -10.11
N SER A 44 29.83 51.13 -8.99
CA SER A 44 29.80 51.80 -7.67
C SER A 44 28.56 51.45 -6.82
N SER A 45 28.65 51.07 -5.54
CA SER A 45 29.64 51.42 -4.52
C SER A 45 29.60 50.43 -3.36
N SER A 46 30.79 50.09 -2.86
CA SER A 46 31.08 49.49 -1.56
C SER A 46 30.74 50.44 -0.41
N LEU A 47 30.11 49.94 0.66
CA LEU A 47 30.18 50.56 1.99
C LEU A 47 30.32 49.46 3.07
N GLU A 48 31.53 49.41 3.62
CA GLU A 48 31.92 49.27 5.03
C GLU A 48 31.12 48.37 5.99
N THR A 49 31.80 47.29 6.38
CA THR A 49 31.59 46.44 7.56
C THR A 49 31.98 47.16 8.86
N PRO A 50 31.31 46.91 9.99
CA PRO A 50 31.96 46.91 11.30
C PRO A 50 32.37 45.48 11.69
N GLN A 51 33.66 45.31 11.94
CA GLN A 51 34.25 44.16 12.62
C GLN A 51 33.50 43.84 13.93
N VAL A 52 33.13 42.57 14.11
CA VAL A 52 33.04 41.96 15.43
C VAL A 52 33.91 40.71 15.45
N SER A 53 34.67 40.62 16.54
CA SER A 53 35.87 39.86 16.76
C SER A 53 35.72 38.34 16.73
N ASN A 54 36.79 37.73 16.23
CA ASN A 54 37.23 36.35 16.37
C ASN A 54 36.82 35.65 17.69
N ALA A 55 36.13 34.52 17.54
CA ALA A 55 36.28 33.37 18.43
C ALA A 55 36.48 32.14 17.55
N THR A 56 37.74 31.79 17.30
CA THR A 56 38.14 30.49 16.75
C THR A 56 37.80 29.42 17.77
N SER A 57 36.63 28.79 17.63
CA SER A 57 36.29 27.56 18.33
C SER A 57 36.71 26.40 17.45
N THR A 58 37.90 25.87 17.72
CA THR A 58 38.40 24.61 17.15
C THR A 58 37.64 23.47 17.84
N LEU A 59 36.39 23.22 17.44
CA LEU A 59 35.73 21.96 17.73
C LEU A 59 36.23 20.94 16.72
N ALA A 60 37.20 20.14 17.17
CA ALA A 60 37.51 18.88 16.54
C ALA A 60 36.20 18.09 16.44
N SER A 61 35.72 17.91 15.21
CA SER A 61 34.66 17.00 14.88
C SER A 61 35.21 15.60 15.10
N ASP A 62 35.05 15.10 16.33
CA ASP A 62 35.13 13.67 16.60
C ASP A 62 34.02 13.02 15.78
N ALA A 63 34.39 12.57 14.58
CA ALA A 63 33.63 11.61 13.80
C ALA A 63 33.62 10.29 14.57
N SER A 64 32.86 10.28 15.67
CA SER A 64 32.45 9.08 16.36
C SER A 64 31.63 8.30 15.34
N THR A 65 32.19 7.18 14.89
CA THR A 65 31.52 6.12 14.17
C THR A 65 30.46 5.52 15.11
N ALA A 66 29.39 6.28 15.33
CA ALA A 66 28.15 5.72 15.80
C ALA A 66 27.70 4.76 14.70
N THR A 67 27.91 3.46 14.94
CA THR A 67 27.05 2.41 14.40
C THR A 67 25.63 2.70 14.90
N GLY A 68 25.02 3.75 14.36
CA GLY A 68 23.64 4.10 14.58
C GLY A 68 22.81 2.98 13.97
N ASN A 69 21.93 2.40 14.77
CA ASN A 69 20.95 1.44 14.29
C ASN A 69 20.20 2.09 13.14
N GLN A 70 20.44 1.63 11.92
CA GLN A 70 19.69 2.05 10.76
C GLN A 70 18.21 1.70 11.02
N PRO A 71 17.27 2.64 10.82
CA PRO A 71 15.87 2.36 11.05
C PRO A 71 15.40 1.20 10.19
N THR A 72 14.58 0.33 10.78
CA THR A 72 13.89 -0.72 10.03
C THR A 72 12.73 -0.11 9.24
N ILE A 73 12.31 -0.77 8.16
CA ILE A 73 11.15 -0.31 7.38
C ILE A 73 9.88 -0.30 8.25
N ASP A 74 9.70 -1.32 9.09
CA ASP A 74 8.54 -1.39 9.98
C ASP A 74 8.54 -0.20 10.95
N SER A 75 9.70 0.18 11.52
CA SER A 75 9.78 1.38 12.37
C SER A 75 9.49 2.67 11.60
N LEU A 76 9.89 2.77 10.34
CA LEU A 76 9.59 3.95 9.51
C LEU A 76 8.10 4.12 9.29
N VAL A 77 7.40 3.04 8.95
CA VAL A 77 5.95 3.04 8.70
C VAL A 77 5.18 3.29 9.99
N GLU A 78 5.47 2.57 11.07
CA GLU A 78 4.80 2.77 12.35
C GLU A 78 5.04 4.18 12.91
N GLY A 79 6.24 4.74 12.69
CA GLY A 79 6.54 6.13 13.00
C GLY A 79 5.65 7.11 12.22
N THR A 80 5.48 6.90 10.91
CA THR A 80 4.60 7.74 10.09
C THR A 80 3.15 7.69 10.57
N LEU A 81 2.64 6.53 10.99
CA LEU A 81 1.28 6.37 11.54
C LEU A 81 1.13 6.98 12.95
N ALA A 82 2.25 7.20 13.65
CA ALA A 82 2.27 7.79 14.98
C ALA A 82 2.18 9.33 14.97
N PHE A 83 2.27 9.99 13.81
CA PHE A 83 2.08 11.43 13.72
C PHE A 83 0.66 11.86 14.12
N ARG A 84 0.55 13.11 14.57
CA ARG A 84 -0.70 13.73 15.01
C ARG A 84 -0.75 15.13 14.43
N ASN A 85 -1.94 15.60 14.07
CA ASN A 85 -2.14 16.88 13.40
C ASN A 85 -1.29 16.97 12.13
N VAL A 86 -1.49 16.01 11.23
CA VAL A 86 -0.77 15.96 9.94
C VAL A 86 -1.70 15.71 8.77
N LYS A 87 -1.29 16.22 7.61
CA LYS A 87 -1.79 15.80 6.30
C LYS A 87 -0.73 14.93 5.64
N ILE A 88 -1.17 13.92 4.93
CA ILE A 88 -0.32 13.00 4.19
C ILE A 88 -0.86 12.92 2.77
N SER A 89 0.00 13.18 1.79
CA SER A 89 -0.27 12.92 0.38
C SER A 89 0.64 11.82 -0.11
N LEU A 90 0.06 10.79 -0.71
CA LEU A 90 0.77 9.74 -1.43
C LEU A 90 0.22 9.69 -2.85
N SER A 91 1.07 9.67 -3.86
CA SER A 91 0.65 9.50 -5.24
C SER A 91 1.66 8.69 -6.03
N THR A 92 1.15 7.85 -6.92
CA THR A 92 1.95 7.08 -7.86
C THR A 92 1.49 7.40 -9.27
N THR A 93 2.42 7.86 -10.10
CA THR A 93 2.15 8.22 -11.51
C THR A 93 2.78 7.18 -12.41
N GLN A 94 1.97 6.58 -13.27
CA GLN A 94 2.37 5.57 -14.25
C GLN A 94 2.94 6.22 -15.53
N PRO A 95 3.62 5.47 -16.41
CA PRO A 95 4.19 6.01 -17.64
C PRO A 95 3.18 6.63 -18.61
N ASP A 96 1.92 6.19 -18.56
CA ASP A 96 0.83 6.73 -19.37
C ASP A 96 0.23 8.03 -18.79
N GLY A 97 0.74 8.48 -17.64
CA GLY A 97 0.27 9.67 -16.92
C GLY A 97 -0.94 9.41 -16.03
N SER A 98 -1.47 8.19 -15.98
CA SER A 98 -2.48 7.82 -14.98
C SER A 98 -1.86 7.85 -13.59
N SER A 99 -2.67 8.20 -12.58
CA SER A 99 -2.18 8.29 -11.21
C SER A 99 -3.18 7.76 -10.22
N THR A 100 -2.67 6.96 -9.26
CA THR A 100 -3.35 6.67 -8.00
C THR A 100 -2.91 7.71 -6.97
N SER A 101 -3.83 8.19 -6.15
CA SER A 101 -3.50 9.12 -5.07
C SER A 101 -4.28 8.80 -3.81
N LEU A 102 -3.65 9.07 -2.66
CA LEU A 102 -4.22 9.00 -1.33
C LEU A 102 -3.96 10.36 -0.66
N ALA A 103 -5.02 10.99 -0.20
CA ALA A 103 -4.94 12.05 0.80
C ALA A 103 -5.38 11.47 2.15
N ALA A 104 -4.58 11.66 3.19
CA ALA A 104 -4.94 11.28 4.54
C ALA A 104 -4.75 12.44 5.51
N GLU A 105 -5.62 12.53 6.50
CA GLU A 105 -5.49 13.43 7.65
C GLU A 105 -5.44 12.58 8.91
N ILE A 106 -4.52 12.91 9.83
CA ILE A 106 -4.44 12.29 11.16
C ILE A 106 -4.62 13.38 12.21
N ASP A 107 -5.66 13.25 13.04
CA ASP A 107 -5.99 14.25 14.05
C ASP A 107 -5.11 14.13 15.31
N ALA A 108 -5.42 14.94 16.34
CA ALA A 108 -4.71 14.93 17.61
C ALA A 108 -4.86 13.60 18.41
N ASN A 109 -5.91 12.83 18.17
CA ASN A 109 -6.15 11.54 18.81
C ASN A 109 -5.49 10.38 18.06
N GLY A 110 -5.15 10.59 16.78
CA GLY A 110 -4.65 9.54 15.89
C GLY A 110 -5.74 8.90 15.04
N ASP A 111 -6.95 9.46 15.09
CA ASP A 111 -8.02 9.08 14.18
C ASP A 111 -7.68 9.59 12.77
N GLN A 112 -8.09 8.84 11.76
CA GLN A 112 -7.68 9.04 10.38
C GLN A 112 -8.87 9.27 9.47
N HIS A 113 -8.72 10.17 8.50
CA HIS A 113 -9.60 10.33 7.36
C HIS A 113 -8.77 10.10 6.10
N LEU A 114 -9.23 9.24 5.21
CA LEU A 114 -8.52 8.85 4.01
C LEU A 114 -9.43 9.02 2.80
N LEU A 115 -8.88 9.59 1.73
CA LEU A 115 -9.50 9.68 0.43
C LEU A 115 -8.53 9.10 -0.61
N ASN A 116 -8.80 7.88 -1.05
CA ASN A 116 -8.10 7.25 -2.16
C ASN A 116 -8.80 7.57 -3.47
N THR A 117 -8.03 7.93 -4.50
CA THR A 117 -8.49 8.18 -5.87
C THR A 117 -7.73 7.27 -6.82
N TYR A 118 -8.47 6.49 -7.59
CA TYR A 118 -7.95 5.58 -8.61
C TYR A 118 -8.32 6.06 -10.01
N PRO A 119 -7.45 5.87 -11.01
CA PRO A 119 -7.74 6.27 -12.39
C PRO A 119 -8.89 5.46 -12.99
N GLU A 120 -9.03 4.20 -12.56
CA GLU A 120 -10.10 3.30 -13.00
C GLU A 120 -10.69 2.55 -11.80
N ASN A 121 -11.94 2.10 -11.91
CA ASN A 121 -12.55 1.28 -10.87
C ASN A 121 -12.00 -0.16 -10.97
N PRO A 122 -11.27 -0.67 -9.96
CA PRO A 122 -10.64 -1.99 -10.03
C PRO A 122 -11.64 -3.17 -10.09
N GLY A 123 -12.92 -2.92 -9.80
CA GLY A 123 -13.98 -3.94 -9.82
C GLY A 123 -14.80 -3.99 -11.11
N LEU A 124 -14.59 -3.07 -12.07
CA LEU A 124 -15.43 -2.97 -13.26
C LEU A 124 -14.62 -3.17 -14.54
N VAL A 125 -15.04 -4.15 -15.34
CA VAL A 125 -14.53 -4.34 -16.71
C VAL A 125 -15.34 -3.47 -17.66
N PHE A 126 -14.71 -2.43 -18.20
CA PHE A 126 -15.33 -1.60 -19.24
C PHE A 126 -15.09 -2.19 -20.62
N SER A 127 -16.05 -2.01 -21.53
CA SER A 127 -15.85 -2.41 -22.93
C SER A 127 -14.76 -1.56 -23.59
N GLU A 128 -14.07 -2.14 -24.56
CA GLU A 128 -13.02 -1.46 -25.33
C GLU A 128 -13.50 -0.09 -25.85
N GLY A 129 -12.77 0.97 -25.50
CA GLY A 129 -13.09 2.34 -25.89
C GLY A 129 -13.94 3.15 -24.89
N MET A 130 -14.44 2.54 -23.80
CA MET A 130 -15.04 3.31 -22.70
C MET A 130 -13.98 3.67 -21.65
N GLN A 131 -13.90 4.96 -21.32
CA GLN A 131 -13.10 5.43 -20.19
C GLN A 131 -13.87 5.16 -18.89
N SER A 132 -13.25 4.43 -17.96
CA SER A 132 -13.78 4.35 -16.59
C SER A 132 -13.74 5.75 -15.97
N PRO A 133 -14.80 6.21 -15.28
CA PRO A 133 -14.63 7.34 -14.39
C PRO A 133 -13.64 6.97 -13.27
N PRO A 134 -12.93 7.97 -12.69
CA PRO A 134 -12.10 7.74 -11.52
C PRO A 134 -12.95 7.21 -10.37
N PHE A 135 -12.37 6.31 -9.58
CA PHE A 135 -13.01 5.72 -8.42
C PHE A 135 -12.44 6.33 -7.15
N ASN A 136 -13.31 6.89 -6.31
CA ASN A 136 -12.92 7.46 -5.03
C ASN A 136 -13.39 6.52 -3.91
N LEU A 137 -12.49 6.21 -2.99
CA LEU A 137 -12.80 5.48 -1.76
C LEU A 137 -12.47 6.36 -0.56
N GLU A 138 -13.50 6.65 0.22
CA GLU A 138 -13.38 7.43 1.45
C GLU A 138 -13.47 6.51 2.67
N LEU A 139 -12.49 6.60 3.56
CA LEU A 139 -12.41 5.79 4.78
C LEU A 139 -12.10 6.65 5.99
N TYR A 140 -12.60 6.23 7.14
CA TYR A 140 -12.35 6.86 8.43
C TYR A 140 -11.89 5.78 9.41
N VAL A 141 -10.72 5.93 10.02
CA VAL A 141 -10.25 4.99 11.05
C VAL A 141 -10.33 5.68 12.39
N VAL A 142 -11.32 5.30 13.20
CA VAL A 142 -11.60 5.94 14.49
C VAL A 142 -11.53 4.93 15.61
N GLY A 143 -10.68 5.19 16.60
CA GLY A 143 -10.40 4.22 17.67
C GLY A 143 -9.92 2.86 17.15
N GLY A 144 -9.24 2.83 16.00
CA GLY A 144 -8.76 1.62 15.33
C GLY A 144 -9.81 0.86 14.51
N VAL A 145 -11.05 1.35 14.42
CA VAL A 145 -12.11 0.75 13.59
C VAL A 145 -12.27 1.56 12.31
N ALA A 146 -12.27 0.89 11.16
CA ALA A 146 -12.49 1.52 9.86
C ALA A 146 -13.99 1.66 9.55
N TYR A 147 -14.38 2.82 9.03
CA TYR A 147 -15.72 3.17 8.62
C TYR A 147 -15.72 3.78 7.22
N LYS A 148 -16.81 3.59 6.48
CA LYS A 148 -17.10 4.29 5.22
C LYS A 148 -18.44 5.02 5.31
N PRO A 149 -18.59 6.22 4.74
CA PRO A 149 -19.90 6.80 4.52
C PRO A 149 -20.62 6.04 3.39
N ASP A 150 -21.92 5.78 3.55
CA ASP A 150 -22.79 5.39 2.44
C ASP A 150 -23.27 6.60 1.62
N GLU A 151 -24.15 6.37 0.65
CA GLU A 151 -24.69 7.42 -0.23
C GLU A 151 -25.44 8.53 0.52
N ASP A 152 -25.97 8.22 1.72
CA ASP A 152 -26.67 9.18 2.58
C ASP A 152 -25.73 9.85 3.60
N GLY A 153 -24.43 9.52 3.57
CA GLY A 153 -23.42 9.98 4.52
C GLY A 153 -23.51 9.32 5.89
N ILE A 154 -24.21 8.17 5.99
CA ILE A 154 -24.28 7.38 7.21
C ILE A 154 -23.06 6.46 7.25
N PHE A 155 -22.37 6.47 8.40
CA PHE A 155 -21.16 5.68 8.57
C PHE A 155 -21.47 4.22 8.86
N GLN A 156 -20.92 3.34 8.03
CA GLN A 156 -20.97 1.89 8.17
C GLN A 156 -19.56 1.38 8.47
N VAL A 157 -19.43 0.26 9.17
CA VAL A 157 -18.13 -0.39 9.36
C VAL A 157 -17.62 -0.82 7.99
N ALA A 158 -16.36 -0.48 7.69
CA ALA A 158 -15.75 -0.83 6.42
C ALA A 158 -15.60 -2.35 6.30
N GLU A 159 -15.80 -2.87 5.10
CA GLU A 159 -15.69 -4.29 4.80
C GLU A 159 -14.22 -4.72 4.77
N THR A 160 -13.96 -6.03 4.89
CA THR A 160 -12.58 -6.55 4.92
C THR A 160 -11.77 -6.18 3.68
N GLN A 161 -12.40 -6.15 2.50
CA GLN A 161 -11.74 -5.71 1.26
C GLN A 161 -11.29 -4.26 1.35
N GLU A 162 -12.06 -3.41 2.02
CA GLU A 162 -11.80 -1.98 2.14
C GLU A 162 -10.64 -1.70 3.09
N MET A 163 -10.38 -2.60 4.05
CA MET A 163 -9.23 -2.51 4.94
C MET A 163 -7.88 -2.60 4.20
N SER A 164 -7.85 -3.11 2.97
CA SER A 164 -6.65 -3.09 2.11
C SER A 164 -6.23 -1.66 1.74
N PHE A 165 -7.11 -0.67 1.87
CA PHE A 165 -6.88 0.73 1.50
C PHE A 165 -6.58 1.66 2.69
N THR A 166 -6.22 1.09 3.85
CA THR A 166 -5.72 1.87 4.98
C THR A 166 -4.37 2.53 4.65
N LEU A 167 -4.03 3.62 5.33
CA LEU A 167 -2.78 4.36 5.13
C LEU A 167 -1.55 3.46 5.27
N LYS A 168 -1.54 2.57 6.28
CA LYS A 168 -0.48 1.58 6.49
C LYS A 168 -0.27 0.71 5.25
N ASN A 169 -1.36 0.15 4.73
CA ASN A 169 -1.31 -0.74 3.58
C ASN A 169 -0.93 0.02 2.30
N ALA A 170 -1.39 1.27 2.15
CA ALA A 170 -1.00 2.11 1.02
C ALA A 170 0.52 2.39 1.00
N ILE A 171 1.11 2.75 2.14
CA ILE A 171 2.56 2.99 2.26
C ILE A 171 3.39 1.72 2.01
N LEU A 172 2.86 0.55 2.40
CA LEU A 172 3.49 -0.77 2.23
C LEU A 172 3.19 -1.45 0.88
N SER A 173 2.28 -0.89 0.08
CA SER A 173 1.92 -1.45 -1.23
C SER A 173 3.04 -1.27 -2.26
N PRO A 174 3.01 -1.97 -3.40
CA PRO A 174 3.92 -1.70 -4.53
C PRO A 174 3.86 -0.26 -5.05
N ASP A 175 2.78 0.47 -4.79
CA ASP A 175 2.66 1.90 -5.12
C ASP A 175 3.14 2.80 -3.96
N GLY A 176 3.54 2.23 -2.83
CA GLY A 176 4.03 2.94 -1.66
C GLY A 176 5.55 2.89 -1.53
N PRO A 177 6.19 3.92 -0.95
CA PRO A 177 7.64 3.99 -0.86
C PRO A 177 8.25 2.93 0.07
N ALA A 178 7.55 2.50 1.12
CA ALA A 178 8.12 1.58 2.10
C ALA A 178 8.36 0.17 1.52
N PHE A 179 7.53 -0.26 0.57
CA PHE A 179 7.77 -1.49 -0.18
C PHE A 179 9.13 -1.44 -0.88
N TRP A 180 9.42 -0.36 -1.59
CA TRP A 180 10.67 -0.20 -2.35
C TRP A 180 11.89 -0.09 -1.45
N LEU A 181 11.77 0.66 -0.36
CA LEU A 181 12.83 0.75 0.66
C LEU A 181 13.17 -0.61 1.27
N LYS A 182 12.20 -1.55 1.35
CA LYS A 182 12.42 -2.91 1.85
C LYS A 182 13.20 -3.79 0.87
N VAL A 183 13.01 -3.58 -0.44
CA VAL A 183 13.64 -4.41 -1.48
C VAL A 183 14.95 -3.82 -2.01
N PHE A 184 15.24 -2.55 -1.73
CA PHE A 184 16.52 -1.95 -2.12
C PHE A 184 17.70 -2.68 -1.44
N PRO A 185 18.81 -2.88 -2.17
CA PRO A 185 20.03 -3.45 -1.60
C PRO A 185 20.54 -2.62 -0.41
N ALA A 186 21.18 -3.31 0.54
CA ALA A 186 21.90 -2.62 1.61
C ALA A 186 22.94 -1.66 1.02
N GLY A 187 22.99 -0.43 1.55
CA GLY A 187 23.88 0.62 1.04
C GLY A 187 23.29 1.50 -0.07
N SER A 188 22.04 1.27 -0.50
CA SER A 188 21.37 2.14 -1.49
C SER A 188 21.00 3.52 -0.98
N LEU A 189 21.07 3.76 0.35
CA LEU A 189 20.78 5.06 0.96
C LEU A 189 22.07 5.79 1.32
N THR A 190 22.21 7.02 0.83
CA THR A 190 23.32 7.91 1.17
C THR A 190 22.79 9.18 1.82
N SER A 191 23.19 9.45 3.06
CA SER A 191 22.82 10.66 3.79
C SER A 191 23.28 11.93 3.06
N GLN A 192 22.36 12.90 2.91
CA GLN A 192 22.59 14.19 2.23
C GLN A 192 22.61 15.39 3.20
N GLY A 193 22.40 15.14 4.50
CA GLY A 193 22.29 16.19 5.51
C GLY A 193 20.85 16.42 6.02
N SER A 194 20.69 17.34 6.95
CA SER A 194 19.40 17.61 7.60
C SER A 194 18.76 18.88 7.04
N GLU A 195 17.44 18.86 6.88
CA GLU A 195 16.65 20.01 6.43
C GLU A 195 15.25 20.00 7.05
N LEU A 196 14.51 21.10 6.88
CA LEU A 196 13.08 21.15 7.21
C LEU A 196 12.27 20.56 6.06
N PHE A 197 11.43 19.58 6.35
CA PHE A 197 10.50 18.99 5.38
C PHE A 197 9.12 18.84 6.02
N GLY A 198 8.08 19.40 5.39
CA GLY A 198 6.71 19.34 5.93
C GLY A 198 6.51 19.99 7.31
N GLY A 199 7.43 20.87 7.74
CA GLY A 199 7.45 21.45 9.08
C GLY A 199 8.23 20.64 10.13
N PHE A 200 8.84 19.53 9.75
CA PHE A 200 9.62 18.65 10.62
C PHE A 200 11.12 18.76 10.33
N GLN A 201 11.95 18.53 11.36
CA GLN A 201 13.38 18.34 11.15
C GLN A 201 13.64 16.94 10.60
N ALA A 202 14.09 16.89 9.35
CA ALA A 202 14.29 15.66 8.61
C ALA A 202 15.76 15.44 8.29
N GLN A 203 16.17 14.18 8.33
CA GLN A 203 17.40 13.72 7.70
C GLN A 203 17.07 13.29 6.27
N LYS A 204 17.70 13.93 5.28
CA LYS A 204 17.55 13.60 3.86
C LYS A 204 18.50 12.48 3.47
N TYR A 205 18.01 11.53 2.69
CA TYR A 205 18.81 10.47 2.07
C TYR A 205 18.53 10.41 0.57
N ALA A 206 19.59 10.28 -0.22
CA ALA A 206 19.49 9.93 -1.64
C ALA A 206 19.41 8.41 -1.78
N ILE A 207 18.52 7.94 -2.64
CA ILE A 207 18.42 6.56 -3.10
C ILE A 207 19.20 6.45 -4.41
N GLN A 208 20.18 5.54 -4.46
CA GLN A 208 20.84 5.13 -5.69
C GLN A 208 21.08 3.62 -5.65
N GLY A 209 20.61 2.90 -6.67
CA GLY A 209 20.79 1.45 -6.70
C GLY A 209 20.39 0.81 -8.01
N THR A 210 20.47 -0.51 -8.02
CA THR A 210 19.93 -1.33 -9.11
C THR A 210 19.03 -2.42 -8.54
N LEU A 211 17.87 -2.60 -9.16
CA LEU A 211 16.93 -3.68 -8.89
C LEU A 211 16.75 -4.48 -10.18
N TYR A 212 17.04 -5.78 -10.14
CA TYR A 212 16.93 -6.66 -11.32
C TYR A 212 17.66 -6.13 -12.57
N GLY A 213 18.80 -5.45 -12.37
CA GLY A 213 19.58 -4.83 -13.44
C GLY A 213 19.05 -3.49 -13.95
N GLN A 214 17.95 -2.99 -13.38
CA GLN A 214 17.36 -1.69 -13.69
C GLN A 214 17.82 -0.65 -12.67
N SER A 215 18.20 0.53 -13.13
CA SER A 215 18.60 1.64 -12.24
C SER A 215 17.38 2.23 -11.53
N VAL A 216 17.53 2.48 -10.24
CA VAL A 216 16.52 3.15 -9.40
C VAL A 216 17.16 4.34 -8.70
N SER A 217 16.42 5.43 -8.59
CA SER A 217 16.88 6.66 -7.95
C SER A 217 15.76 7.34 -7.20
N GLY A 218 16.12 8.23 -6.28
CA GLY A 218 15.14 8.99 -5.54
C GLY A 218 15.71 9.65 -4.31
N GLU A 219 14.83 10.15 -3.47
CA GLU A 219 15.13 10.79 -2.19
C GLU A 219 14.09 10.37 -1.15
N ILE A 220 14.50 10.29 0.11
CA ILE A 220 13.58 10.15 1.24
C ILE A 220 13.96 11.10 2.37
N TRP A 221 12.95 11.44 3.17
CA TRP A 221 13.07 12.28 4.34
C TRP A 221 12.63 11.48 5.56
N VAL A 222 13.51 11.37 6.55
CA VAL A 222 13.25 10.63 7.78
C VAL A 222 13.35 11.57 8.97
N GLU A 223 12.30 11.63 9.78
CA GLU A 223 12.30 12.37 11.04
C GLU A 223 13.26 11.69 12.02
N SER A 224 14.19 12.46 12.59
CA SER A 224 15.33 11.88 13.32
C SER A 224 14.98 11.32 14.71
N SER A 225 13.95 11.83 15.38
CA SER A 225 13.62 11.47 16.77
C SER A 225 12.76 10.20 16.89
N GLN A 226 11.82 10.02 15.98
CA GLN A 226 10.86 8.93 15.88
C GLN A 226 11.21 7.94 14.77
N GLN A 227 12.24 8.24 13.97
CA GLN A 227 12.64 7.41 12.83
C GLN A 227 11.45 7.15 11.91
N SER A 228 10.71 8.20 11.56
CA SER A 228 9.46 8.14 10.79
C SER A 228 9.68 8.60 9.35
N LEU A 229 9.03 7.96 8.38
CA LEU A 229 9.10 8.42 6.98
C LEU A 229 8.21 9.66 6.80
N LEU A 230 8.84 10.80 6.51
CA LEU A 230 8.16 12.08 6.26
C LEU A 230 7.88 12.32 4.79
N GLY A 231 8.70 11.78 3.92
CA GLY A 231 8.50 11.93 2.49
C GLY A 231 9.36 11.00 1.66
N ALA A 232 8.98 10.87 0.39
CA ALA A 232 9.70 10.11 -0.59
C ALA A 232 9.45 10.68 -2.00
N GLU A 233 10.48 10.67 -2.83
CA GLU A 233 10.42 10.91 -4.27
C GLU A 233 11.20 9.77 -4.92
N ILE A 234 10.52 8.80 -5.53
CA ILE A 234 11.18 7.59 -6.05
C ILE A 234 10.82 7.41 -7.53
N ASP A 235 11.87 7.32 -8.35
CA ASP A 235 11.78 7.00 -9.77
C ASP A 235 12.12 5.51 -9.99
N LEU A 236 11.16 4.80 -10.54
CA LEU A 236 11.26 3.36 -10.81
C LEU A 236 11.05 3.10 -12.29
N PRO A 237 11.86 2.23 -12.92
CA PRO A 237 11.56 1.74 -14.26
C PRO A 237 10.25 0.96 -14.24
N ALA A 238 9.34 1.27 -15.16
CA ALA A 238 8.02 0.64 -15.22
C ALA A 238 8.10 -0.88 -15.42
N SER A 239 9.19 -1.38 -16.00
CA SER A 239 9.47 -2.80 -16.19
C SER A 239 9.56 -3.59 -14.88
N LEU A 240 9.71 -2.91 -13.73
CA LEU A 240 9.62 -3.52 -12.40
C LEU A 240 8.19 -3.92 -12.02
N TYR A 241 7.17 -3.35 -12.67
CA TYR A 241 5.76 -3.67 -12.46
C TYR A 241 5.23 -4.73 -13.45
N GLY A 242 5.97 -5.01 -14.53
CA GLY A 242 5.58 -6.05 -15.48
C GLY A 242 6.54 -6.20 -16.66
N PRO A 243 6.61 -7.39 -17.28
CA PRO A 243 7.32 -7.55 -18.54
C PRO A 243 6.57 -6.76 -19.62
N GLN A 244 7.28 -5.89 -20.36
CA GLN A 244 6.75 -5.04 -21.47
C GLN A 244 6.23 -3.64 -21.11
N THR A 245 6.35 -3.18 -19.87
CA THR A 245 6.06 -1.77 -19.53
C THR A 245 7.32 -0.92 -19.73
N GLU A 246 7.24 0.06 -20.63
CA GLU A 246 8.30 1.05 -20.85
C GLU A 246 8.00 2.35 -20.08
N GLY A 247 9.04 3.13 -19.80
CA GLY A 247 8.94 4.40 -19.08
C GLY A 247 9.24 4.29 -17.59
N SER A 248 8.74 5.27 -16.83
CA SER A 248 9.01 5.41 -15.40
C SER A 248 7.71 5.50 -14.60
N VAL A 249 7.73 4.91 -13.42
CA VAL A 249 6.76 5.09 -12.35
C VAL A 249 7.36 6.04 -11.33
N HIS A 250 6.58 7.05 -10.94
CA HIS A 250 6.98 8.08 -9.99
C HIS A 250 6.15 7.97 -8.73
N ILE A 251 6.79 7.70 -7.58
CA ILE A 251 6.14 7.62 -6.27
C ILE A 251 6.50 8.86 -5.47
N HIS A 252 5.48 9.60 -5.02
CA HIS A 252 5.61 10.78 -4.19
C HIS A 252 4.87 10.55 -2.86
N LEU A 253 5.55 10.78 -1.73
CA LEU A 253 4.96 10.81 -0.39
C LEU A 253 5.37 12.12 0.28
N GLN A 254 4.43 12.76 0.96
CA GLN A 254 4.69 13.95 1.76
C GLN A 254 3.80 13.98 3.00
N VAL A 255 4.42 14.19 4.16
CA VAL A 255 3.78 14.41 5.46
C VAL A 255 3.98 15.86 5.85
N GLU A 256 2.91 16.57 6.15
CA GLU A 256 2.93 17.98 6.54
C GLU A 256 2.22 18.19 7.87
N HIS A 257 2.81 19.01 8.75
CA HIS A 257 2.13 19.47 9.94
C HIS A 257 0.91 20.33 9.56
N SER A 258 -0.24 20.03 10.16
CA SER A 258 -1.50 20.73 9.87
C SER A 258 -2.45 20.66 11.07
N ASP A 259 -3.13 21.75 11.38
CA ASP A 259 -4.13 21.76 12.45
C ASP A 259 -5.41 21.05 11.98
N ILE A 260 -5.50 19.74 12.25
CA ILE A 260 -6.64 18.90 11.89
C ILE A 260 -7.71 18.97 12.99
N SER A 261 -8.95 19.26 12.60
CA SER A 261 -10.06 19.20 13.55
C SER A 261 -10.31 17.75 13.97
N PRO A 262 -10.76 17.48 15.22
CA PRO A 262 -11.04 16.13 15.66
C PRO A 262 -11.96 15.39 14.69
N ILE A 263 -11.53 14.22 14.24
CA ILE A 263 -12.27 13.42 13.27
C ILE A 263 -13.37 12.68 14.03
N GLN A 264 -14.60 13.11 13.81
CA GLN A 264 -15.79 12.54 14.44
C GLN A 264 -16.75 12.10 13.33
N PRO A 265 -16.78 10.80 12.99
CA PRO A 265 -17.77 10.31 12.08
C PRO A 265 -19.13 10.53 12.74
N LYS A 266 -20.15 10.80 11.93
CA LYS A 266 -21.51 10.94 12.43
C LYS A 266 -22.08 9.55 12.75
N LEU A 267 -21.64 8.97 13.86
CA LEU A 267 -22.05 7.64 14.34
C LEU A 267 -23.50 7.60 14.87
N GLU A 268 -24.29 8.68 14.71
CA GLU A 268 -25.64 8.83 15.27
C GLU A 268 -26.60 7.69 14.88
N ALA A 269 -26.31 6.92 13.83
CA ALA A 269 -27.09 5.74 13.43
C ALA A 269 -26.61 4.40 14.04
N LEU A 270 -25.35 4.27 14.47
CA LEU A 270 -24.82 3.02 15.04
C LEU A 270 -25.24 2.82 16.50
N GLN A 271 -25.71 3.88 17.17
CA GLN A 271 -26.27 3.82 18.53
C GLN A 271 -27.78 3.57 18.56
N ALA A 272 -28.45 3.50 17.40
CA ALA A 272 -29.78 2.90 17.33
C ALA A 272 -29.61 1.39 17.47
N THR A 273 -29.38 0.93 18.70
CA THR A 273 -29.72 -0.44 19.08
C THR A 273 -31.13 -0.68 18.53
N PRO A 274 -31.38 -1.71 17.70
CA PRO A 274 -32.73 -2.16 17.49
C PRO A 274 -33.28 -2.44 18.88
N ALA A 275 -34.22 -1.60 19.34
CA ALA A 275 -34.95 -1.85 20.57
C ALA A 275 -35.36 -3.31 20.53
N ALA A 276 -34.84 -4.07 21.50
CA ALA A 276 -34.92 -5.51 21.58
C ALA A 276 -36.16 -6.04 20.87
N ALA A 277 -35.98 -6.65 19.71
CA ALA A 277 -36.95 -7.65 19.29
C ALA A 277 -37.00 -8.67 20.44
N PRO A 278 -38.17 -8.96 21.02
CA PRO A 278 -38.24 -9.94 22.08
C PRO A 278 -37.90 -11.31 21.48
N GLY A 279 -36.65 -11.73 21.66
CA GLY A 279 -36.19 -13.07 21.33
C GLY A 279 -34.95 -13.15 20.46
N THR A 280 -33.80 -12.74 20.97
CA THR A 280 -32.52 -13.35 20.56
C THR A 280 -31.73 -13.70 21.82
N SER A 281 -31.55 -15.01 21.99
CA SER A 281 -30.97 -15.65 23.15
C SER A 281 -29.57 -15.12 23.42
N GLN A 282 -29.39 -14.42 24.53
CA GLN A 282 -28.08 -14.34 25.17
C GLN A 282 -27.63 -15.75 25.56
N GLY A 283 -26.37 -16.06 25.25
CA GLY A 283 -25.59 -17.10 25.92
C GLY A 283 -26.03 -18.54 25.65
N GLN A 284 -25.47 -19.14 24.60
CA GLN A 284 -25.18 -20.56 24.67
C GLN A 284 -23.72 -20.77 24.29
N VAL A 285 -22.90 -21.04 25.30
CA VAL A 285 -21.64 -21.78 25.12
C VAL A 285 -22.08 -23.18 24.69
N GLY A 286 -22.33 -23.31 23.39
CA GLY A 286 -22.77 -24.53 22.75
C GLY A 286 -21.65 -25.03 21.86
N THR A 287 -21.40 -26.32 21.93
CA THR A 287 -20.57 -27.08 20.97
C THR A 287 -20.83 -26.60 19.53
N PRO A 288 -19.84 -26.56 18.61
CA PRO A 288 -19.99 -26.05 17.24
C PRO A 288 -20.85 -26.93 16.31
N ALA A 289 -21.98 -27.43 16.78
CA ALA A 289 -22.94 -28.21 16.01
C ALA A 289 -23.98 -27.26 15.42
N GLY A 290 -23.66 -26.63 14.29
CA GLY A 290 -24.61 -25.76 13.61
C GLY A 290 -24.11 -24.92 12.44
N SER A 291 -22.82 -24.97 12.07
CA SER A 291 -22.35 -24.19 10.92
C SER A 291 -22.85 -24.75 9.60
N SER A 292 -23.08 -23.89 8.60
CA SER A 292 -23.25 -24.28 7.20
C SER A 292 -21.98 -24.86 6.53
N LEU A 293 -20.82 -24.76 7.19
CA LEU A 293 -19.58 -25.36 6.67
C LEU A 293 -19.68 -26.89 6.59
N PRO A 294 -19.15 -27.51 5.53
CA PRO A 294 -19.01 -28.96 5.45
C PRO A 294 -18.20 -29.55 6.60
N ALA A 295 -18.48 -30.81 6.91
CA ALA A 295 -17.87 -31.52 8.04
C ALA A 295 -16.34 -31.68 7.94
N ASP A 296 -15.74 -31.44 6.78
CA ASP A 296 -14.31 -31.49 6.56
C ASP A 296 -13.63 -30.11 6.61
N ILE A 297 -14.36 -29.07 7.01
CA ILE A 297 -13.83 -27.75 7.38
C ILE A 297 -13.99 -27.58 8.89
N PRO A 298 -12.88 -27.61 9.65
CA PRO A 298 -12.92 -27.59 11.11
C PRO A 298 -13.31 -26.20 11.63
N LEU A 299 -14.22 -26.15 12.59
CA LEU A 299 -14.46 -24.93 13.37
C LEU A 299 -13.43 -24.84 14.49
N TYR A 300 -12.91 -23.63 14.71
CA TYR A 300 -11.98 -23.39 15.81
C TYR A 300 -12.65 -23.71 17.16
N PRO A 301 -12.01 -24.49 18.05
CA PRO A 301 -12.56 -24.82 19.36
C PRO A 301 -12.89 -23.57 20.17
N GLU A 302 -13.99 -23.59 20.91
CA GLU A 302 -14.42 -22.47 21.79
C GLU A 302 -14.75 -21.17 21.04
N ALA A 303 -14.82 -21.20 19.70
CA ALA A 303 -15.28 -20.07 18.92
C ALA A 303 -16.78 -19.81 19.12
N SER A 304 -17.16 -18.53 19.11
CA SER A 304 -18.56 -18.11 19.08
C SER A 304 -18.93 -17.68 17.67
N ILE A 305 -19.89 -18.37 17.05
CA ILE A 305 -20.39 -18.03 15.71
C ILE A 305 -21.14 -16.71 15.78
N LEU A 306 -20.75 -15.76 14.93
CA LEU A 306 -21.37 -14.45 14.80
C LEU A 306 -22.30 -14.39 13.59
N VAL A 307 -21.84 -14.94 12.46
CA VAL A 307 -22.56 -14.95 11.19
C VAL A 307 -22.38 -16.31 10.54
N ASP A 308 -23.46 -16.84 10.00
CA ASP A 308 -23.46 -18.06 9.21
C ASP A 308 -24.52 -17.94 8.10
N GLN A 309 -24.09 -17.45 6.94
CA GLN A 309 -24.97 -17.19 5.80
C GLN A 309 -24.22 -17.37 4.48
N SER A 310 -24.88 -18.03 3.52
CA SER A 310 -24.45 -18.06 2.11
C SER A 310 -23.00 -18.52 1.88
N GLY A 311 -22.57 -19.60 2.55
CA GLY A 311 -21.23 -20.16 2.38
C GLY A 311 -20.11 -19.36 3.05
N ILE A 312 -20.46 -18.31 3.80
CA ILE A 312 -19.54 -17.54 4.64
C ILE A 312 -19.92 -17.73 6.11
N VAL A 313 -18.94 -18.13 6.91
CA VAL A 313 -19.08 -18.26 8.36
C VAL A 313 -18.04 -17.38 9.05
N VAL A 314 -18.54 -16.50 9.91
CA VAL A 314 -17.71 -15.59 10.73
C VAL A 314 -17.88 -15.95 12.19
N PHE A 315 -16.78 -16.12 12.89
CA PHE A 315 -16.77 -16.40 14.33
C PHE A 315 -15.61 -15.69 15.02
N GLN A 316 -15.77 -15.51 16.33
CA GLN A 316 -14.75 -14.92 17.20
C GLN A 316 -14.14 -15.99 18.10
N SER A 317 -12.87 -15.81 18.44
CA SER A 317 -12.13 -16.64 19.40
C SER A 317 -11.27 -15.76 20.30
N ILE A 318 -11.10 -16.17 21.56
CA ILE A 318 -10.19 -15.51 22.50
C ILE A 318 -8.71 -15.83 22.25
N ALA A 319 -8.42 -16.75 21.33
CA ALA A 319 -7.06 -17.13 20.97
C ALA A 319 -6.37 -16.05 20.12
N SER A 320 -5.03 -16.08 20.10
CA SER A 320 -4.26 -15.16 19.24
C SER A 320 -4.41 -15.52 17.77
N VAL A 321 -4.22 -14.54 16.89
CA VAL A 321 -4.27 -14.72 15.44
C VAL A 321 -3.29 -15.82 14.97
N GLU A 322 -2.09 -15.88 15.54
CA GLU A 322 -1.07 -16.90 15.22
C GLU A 322 -1.52 -18.30 15.64
N THR A 323 -2.15 -18.42 16.80
CA THR A 323 -2.66 -19.70 17.32
C THR A 323 -3.76 -20.23 16.41
N VAL A 324 -4.69 -19.36 16.02
CA VAL A 324 -5.79 -19.71 15.11
C VAL A 324 -5.27 -20.02 13.70
N ASN A 325 -4.29 -19.25 13.21
CA ASN A 325 -3.66 -19.50 11.92
C ASN A 325 -3.03 -20.90 11.87
N GLN A 326 -2.26 -21.26 12.90
CA GLN A 326 -1.63 -22.58 12.98
C GLN A 326 -2.67 -23.70 13.06
N PHE A 327 -3.75 -23.51 13.81
CA PHE A 327 -4.85 -24.47 13.87
C PHE A 327 -5.43 -24.76 12.47
N TYR A 328 -5.73 -23.72 11.69
CA TYR A 328 -6.30 -23.91 10.35
C TYR A 328 -5.33 -24.61 9.40
N VAL A 329 -4.03 -24.25 9.44
CA VAL A 329 -3.00 -24.93 8.67
C VAL A 329 -2.95 -26.42 9.00
N ASP A 330 -2.86 -26.77 10.28
CA ASP A 330 -2.71 -28.15 10.72
C ASP A 330 -3.95 -29.00 10.41
N GLN A 331 -5.14 -28.46 10.71
CA GLN A 331 -6.37 -29.21 10.55
C GLN A 331 -6.79 -29.33 9.08
N LEU A 332 -6.63 -28.30 8.25
CA LEU A 332 -7.01 -28.39 6.84
C LEU A 332 -6.13 -29.41 6.10
N ILE A 333 -4.81 -29.44 6.37
CA ILE A 333 -3.91 -30.48 5.87
C ILE A 333 -4.37 -31.86 6.33
N ALA A 334 -4.66 -32.03 7.63
CA ALA A 334 -5.13 -33.31 8.17
C ALA A 334 -6.44 -33.78 7.54
N HIS A 335 -7.27 -32.86 7.07
CA HIS A 335 -8.53 -33.12 6.36
C HIS A 335 -8.37 -33.20 4.83
N GLY A 336 -7.14 -33.18 4.31
CA GLY A 336 -6.84 -33.40 2.89
C GLY A 336 -7.07 -32.17 2.00
N TRP A 337 -7.06 -30.97 2.58
CA TRP A 337 -6.99 -29.73 1.82
C TRP A 337 -5.54 -29.42 1.46
N GLU A 338 -5.33 -28.89 0.27
CA GLU A 338 -4.03 -28.46 -0.25
C GLU A 338 -3.95 -26.94 -0.23
N ALA A 339 -2.87 -26.39 0.34
CA ALA A 339 -2.64 -24.95 0.33
C ALA A 339 -2.29 -24.49 -1.09
N GLN A 340 -2.96 -23.45 -1.59
CA GLN A 340 -2.60 -22.85 -2.88
C GLN A 340 -1.29 -22.05 -2.79
N ALA A 341 -1.01 -21.50 -1.62
CA ALA A 341 0.20 -20.78 -1.27
C ALA A 341 0.44 -20.84 0.24
N ASP A 342 1.65 -20.51 0.68
CA ASP A 342 1.92 -20.32 2.11
C ASP A 342 1.01 -19.23 2.69
N PRO A 343 0.48 -19.40 3.92
CA PRO A 343 -0.25 -18.35 4.61
C PRO A 343 0.55 -17.05 4.62
N PHE A 344 -0.02 -15.97 4.11
CA PHE A 344 0.64 -14.67 4.15
C PHE A 344 0.02 -13.81 5.25
N ASN A 345 0.88 -13.13 5.99
CA ASN A 345 0.49 -12.15 7.00
C ASN A 345 0.64 -10.75 6.41
N SER A 346 -0.44 -9.97 6.45
CA SER A 346 -0.41 -8.54 6.15
C SER A 346 -1.02 -7.78 7.32
N SER A 347 -0.21 -6.92 7.94
CA SER A 347 -0.65 -6.05 9.05
C SER A 347 -1.29 -6.80 10.23
N GLY A 348 -0.82 -8.02 10.53
CA GLY A 348 -1.35 -8.84 11.63
C GLY A 348 -2.57 -9.68 11.26
N THR A 349 -3.04 -9.59 10.02
CA THR A 349 -4.10 -10.46 9.48
C THR A 349 -3.48 -11.57 8.65
N TYR A 350 -3.86 -12.80 8.90
CA TYR A 350 -3.49 -13.95 8.08
C TYR A 350 -4.54 -14.23 7.02
N TYR A 351 -4.06 -14.51 5.81
CA TYR A 351 -4.86 -14.92 4.68
C TYR A 351 -4.37 -16.30 4.21
N GLN A 352 -5.32 -17.21 4.04
CA GLN A 352 -5.06 -18.56 3.56
C GLN A 352 -6.03 -18.91 2.44
N ALA A 353 -5.54 -19.62 1.43
CA ALA A 353 -6.34 -20.15 0.34
C ALA A 353 -6.03 -21.64 0.17
N TRP A 354 -7.08 -22.45 0.13
CA TRP A 354 -6.99 -23.90 0.11
C TRP A 354 -7.89 -24.49 -0.98
N THR A 355 -7.49 -25.64 -1.51
CA THR A 355 -8.27 -26.41 -2.49
C THR A 355 -8.45 -27.84 -2.04
N LYS A 356 -9.63 -28.39 -2.34
CA LYS A 356 -9.90 -29.81 -2.20
C LYS A 356 -10.95 -30.21 -3.23
N ASP A 357 -10.55 -31.07 -4.17
CA ASP A 357 -11.34 -31.37 -5.37
C ASP A 357 -11.66 -30.06 -6.13
N ASP A 358 -12.93 -29.82 -6.47
CA ASP A 358 -13.38 -28.59 -7.15
C ASP A 358 -13.77 -27.46 -6.17
N ARG A 359 -13.45 -27.59 -4.88
CA ARG A 359 -13.80 -26.59 -3.85
C ARG A 359 -12.64 -25.68 -3.53
N VAL A 360 -12.96 -24.41 -3.29
CA VAL A 360 -12.00 -23.38 -2.85
C VAL A 360 -12.42 -22.84 -1.50
N LEU A 361 -11.48 -22.84 -0.57
CA LEU A 361 -11.68 -22.35 0.79
C LEU A 361 -10.77 -21.15 1.03
N SER A 362 -11.36 -20.03 1.44
CA SER A 362 -10.65 -18.87 1.94
C SER A 362 -10.79 -18.76 3.46
N VAL A 363 -9.68 -18.56 4.15
CA VAL A 363 -9.65 -18.32 5.60
C VAL A 363 -8.94 -17.00 5.85
N THR A 364 -9.64 -16.07 6.49
CA THR A 364 -9.09 -14.78 6.94
C THR A 364 -9.15 -14.73 8.46
N ILE A 365 -8.03 -14.39 9.09
CA ILE A 365 -7.89 -14.35 10.55
C ILE A 365 -7.31 -12.99 10.90
N ALA A 366 -8.12 -12.13 11.50
CA ALA A 366 -7.75 -10.77 11.87
C ALA A 366 -7.73 -10.61 13.40
N PRO A 367 -6.91 -9.70 13.95
CA PRO A 367 -6.99 -9.35 15.36
C PRO A 367 -8.31 -8.64 15.66
N GLU A 368 -8.92 -8.92 16.81
CA GLU A 368 -10.11 -8.24 17.32
C GLU A 368 -9.76 -7.39 18.56
N GLY A 369 -8.83 -6.45 18.39
CA GLY A 369 -8.26 -5.68 19.52
C GLY A 369 -7.70 -6.60 20.60
N ASP A 370 -8.00 -6.30 21.87
CA ASP A 370 -7.57 -7.12 23.03
C ASP A 370 -8.44 -8.38 23.25
N LYS A 371 -9.42 -8.65 22.38
CA LYS A 371 -10.45 -9.70 22.59
C LYS A 371 -10.08 -11.03 21.94
N GLY A 372 -8.97 -11.09 21.20
CA GLY A 372 -8.50 -12.28 20.51
C GLY A 372 -8.52 -12.09 18.99
N SER A 373 -9.17 -13.00 18.28
CA SER A 373 -9.18 -13.04 16.82
C SER A 373 -10.60 -13.15 16.27
N LEU A 374 -10.82 -12.46 15.15
CA LEU A 374 -11.99 -12.63 14.29
C LEU A 374 -11.60 -13.52 13.10
N ILE A 375 -12.38 -14.57 12.85
CA ILE A 375 -12.16 -15.52 11.76
C ILE A 375 -13.32 -15.42 10.78
N SER A 376 -13.01 -15.32 9.50
CA SER A 376 -13.95 -15.43 8.39
C SER A 376 -13.54 -16.58 7.49
N ILE A 377 -14.48 -17.49 7.25
CA ILE A 377 -14.31 -18.64 6.36
C ILE A 377 -15.32 -18.52 5.22
N GLY A 378 -14.84 -18.49 3.99
CA GLY A 378 -15.67 -18.62 2.79
C GLY A 378 -15.36 -19.92 2.07
N CYS A 379 -16.37 -20.69 1.69
CA CYS A 379 -16.17 -21.86 0.84
C CYS A 379 -17.01 -21.81 -0.45
N GLU A 380 -16.32 -21.77 -1.58
CA GLU A 380 -16.92 -21.89 -2.91
C GLU A 380 -17.01 -23.38 -3.32
N GLY A 381 -18.16 -23.78 -3.85
CA GLY A 381 -18.43 -25.17 -4.27
C GLY A 381 -18.72 -26.14 -3.11
N CYS A 382 -18.94 -25.63 -1.90
CA CYS A 382 -19.24 -26.42 -0.71
C CYS A 382 -20.73 -26.78 -0.51
N GLU A 383 -21.61 -26.39 -1.43
CA GLU A 383 -23.07 -26.61 -1.36
C GLU A 383 -23.53 -28.03 -1.71
#